data_AF-A0A2G9M3N4-F1
#
_entry.id   AF-A0A2G9M3N4-F1
#
_cell.length_a   1.000
_cell.length_b   1.000
_cell.length_c   1.000
_cell.angle_alpha   90.00
_cell.angle_beta   90.00
_cell.angle_gamma   90.00
#
_symmetry.space_group_name_H-M   'P 1'
#
loop_
_entity.id
_entity.type
_entity.pdbx_description
1 polymer ?
#
loop_
_entity_poly.entity_id
_entity_poly.type
_entity_poly.pdbx_seq_one_letter_code
_entity_poly.pdbx_strand_id
1 'polypeptide(L)'
;MIEEAWKSLYPNEGFNFRPNISYSSRLKEYNATLQKRGSELKLKLSSSWRDVSREIVIGLIQGLIIRLFRDKHAERTLNMELYDAFIKNIPLANSLPECDARLEQVFNRVNSSYFMGAVQKPNLAWGRLSSTKLASYDFHTDTITVSSLFIDADLIVLEYLIFHELLHKKLKFTSSRLRSLHHSSRFKKLEQDFKGIAKAEQIIRMIVRKNRRVGFG
;
A
#
# COMPACT_ATOMS: atom_id res chain seq x y z
N MET A 1 -19.75 -16.70 1.81
CA MET A 1 -18.56 -15.85 1.98
C MET A 1 -18.19 -15.58 3.44
N ILE A 2 -18.84 -14.67 4.20
CA ILE A 2 -18.41 -14.40 5.60
C ILE A 2 -18.61 -15.60 6.52
N GLU A 3 -19.81 -16.19 6.53
CA GLU A 3 -20.12 -17.38 7.33
C GLU A 3 -19.25 -18.59 6.95
N GLU A 4 -18.99 -18.74 5.66
CA GLU A 4 -18.16 -19.79 5.10
C GLU A 4 -16.68 -19.62 5.48
N ALA A 5 -16.16 -18.39 5.42
CA ALA A 5 -14.84 -18.04 5.92
C ALA A 5 -14.70 -18.38 7.41
N TRP A 6 -15.75 -18.11 8.20
CA TRP A 6 -15.82 -18.45 9.62
C TRP A 6 -15.79 -19.96 9.85
N LYS A 7 -16.70 -20.71 9.23
CA LYS A 7 -16.79 -22.18 9.40
C LYS A 7 -15.50 -22.88 8.98
N SER A 8 -14.82 -22.38 7.95
CA SER A 8 -13.53 -22.91 7.53
C SER A 8 -12.38 -22.58 8.49
N LEU A 9 -12.45 -21.50 9.26
CA LEU A 9 -11.44 -21.16 10.29
C LEU A 9 -11.73 -21.83 11.63
N TYR A 10 -13.01 -21.90 12.00
CA TYR A 10 -13.49 -22.36 13.30
C TYR A 10 -14.55 -23.44 13.10
N PRO A 11 -14.17 -24.65 12.65
CA PRO A 11 -15.13 -25.72 12.34
C PRO A 11 -15.95 -26.15 13.56
N ASN A 12 -15.40 -25.98 14.76
CA ASN A 12 -16.03 -26.33 16.03
C ASN A 12 -16.82 -25.17 16.66
N GLU A 13 -16.82 -23.97 16.08
CA GLU A 13 -17.56 -22.82 16.61
C GLU A 13 -18.78 -22.46 15.74
N GLY A 14 -19.91 -22.24 16.39
CA GLY A 14 -21.12 -21.76 15.73
C GLY A 14 -20.94 -20.33 15.18
N PHE A 15 -21.43 -20.08 13.98
CA PHE A 15 -21.47 -18.73 13.41
C PHE A 15 -22.68 -17.96 13.94
N ASN A 16 -22.45 -17.10 14.94
CA ASN A 16 -23.50 -16.35 15.65
C ASN A 16 -23.66 -14.90 15.18
N PHE A 17 -23.18 -14.58 13.98
CA PHE A 17 -23.19 -13.21 13.45
C PHE A 17 -24.14 -13.06 12.27
N ARG A 18 -24.69 -11.87 12.09
CA ARG A 18 -25.41 -11.47 10.88
C ARG A 18 -24.38 -10.91 9.87
N PRO A 19 -24.14 -11.58 8.73
CA PRO A 19 -23.17 -11.12 7.75
C PRO A 19 -23.78 -10.01 6.89
N ASN A 20 -23.04 -8.93 6.70
CA ASN A 20 -23.41 -7.82 5.83
C ASN A 20 -22.25 -7.51 4.88
N ILE A 21 -22.47 -7.65 3.57
CA ILE A 21 -21.44 -7.40 2.55
C ILE A 21 -21.89 -6.21 1.69
N SER A 22 -21.00 -5.23 1.54
CA SER A 22 -21.24 -4.05 0.70
C SER A 22 -20.02 -3.74 -0.17
N TYR A 23 -20.27 -3.24 -1.38
CA TYR A 23 -19.22 -2.82 -2.31
C TYR A 23 -19.20 -1.29 -2.40
N SER A 24 -18.01 -0.70 -2.51
CA SER A 24 -17.85 0.75 -2.60
C SER A 24 -16.73 1.14 -3.55
N SER A 25 -17.05 1.97 -4.54
CA SER A 25 -16.09 2.60 -5.45
C SER A 25 -15.20 3.66 -4.77
N ARG A 26 -15.53 4.05 -3.54
CA ARG A 26 -14.75 5.03 -2.76
C ARG A 26 -13.53 4.41 -2.05
N LEU A 27 -13.47 3.08 -1.94
CA LEU A 27 -12.31 2.40 -1.36
C LEU A 27 -11.19 2.28 -2.41
N LYS A 28 -9.94 2.29 -1.95
CA LYS A 28 -8.77 1.98 -2.79
C LYS A 28 -8.97 0.60 -3.42
N GLU A 29 -8.47 0.41 -4.64
CA GLU A 29 -8.50 -0.88 -5.32
C GLU A 29 -7.92 -1.98 -4.45
N TYR A 30 -8.60 -3.13 -4.50
CA TYR A 30 -8.29 -4.33 -3.74
C TYR A 30 -8.14 -4.05 -2.23
N ASN A 31 -8.84 -3.05 -1.72
CA ASN A 31 -8.94 -2.76 -0.29
C ASN A 31 -10.25 -3.30 0.27
N ALA A 32 -10.23 -3.68 1.54
CA ALA A 32 -11.38 -4.21 2.25
C ALA A 32 -11.28 -3.91 3.74
N THR A 33 -12.45 -3.77 4.37
CA THR A 33 -12.56 -3.57 5.81
C THR A 33 -13.63 -4.48 6.38
N LEU A 34 -13.33 -5.15 7.48
CA LEU A 34 -14.29 -5.93 8.27
C LEU A 34 -14.50 -5.24 9.62
N GLN A 35 -15.75 -5.02 10.01
CA GLN A 35 -16.12 -4.41 11.28
C GLN A 35 -17.17 -5.26 12.00
N LYS A 36 -17.05 -5.38 13.33
CA LYS A 36 -18.07 -5.98 14.18
C LYS A 36 -18.89 -4.90 14.88
N ARG A 37 -20.22 -4.94 14.75
CA ARG A 37 -21.17 -4.09 15.48
C ARG A 37 -22.18 -4.97 16.20
N GLY A 38 -21.94 -5.24 17.48
CA GLY A 38 -22.76 -6.18 18.25
C GLY A 38 -22.72 -7.58 17.62
N SER A 39 -23.86 -8.05 17.13
CA SER A 39 -24.02 -9.32 16.40
C SER A 39 -23.89 -9.18 14.87
N GLU A 40 -23.61 -7.99 14.33
CA GLU A 40 -23.40 -7.79 12.89
C GLU A 40 -21.91 -7.81 12.54
N LEU A 41 -21.54 -8.58 11.50
CA LEU A 41 -20.24 -8.51 10.84
C LEU A 41 -20.39 -7.83 9.48
N LYS A 42 -19.93 -6.59 9.39
CA LYS A 42 -20.00 -5.78 8.18
C LYS A 42 -18.68 -5.79 7.43
N LEU A 43 -18.68 -6.43 6.27
CA LEU A 43 -17.61 -6.40 5.29
C LEU A 43 -17.89 -5.32 4.25
N LYS A 44 -16.95 -4.40 4.07
CA LYS A 44 -16.96 -3.41 3.01
C LYS A 44 -15.79 -3.69 2.07
N LEU A 45 -16.11 -4.01 0.82
CA LEU A 45 -15.15 -4.32 -0.23
C LEU A 45 -15.05 -3.14 -1.21
N SER A 46 -13.85 -2.89 -1.74
CA SER A 46 -13.72 -2.07 -2.94
C SER A 46 -14.46 -2.69 -4.12
N SER A 47 -14.83 -1.87 -5.12
CA SER A 47 -15.50 -2.36 -6.33
C SER A 47 -14.65 -3.35 -7.14
N SER A 48 -13.32 -3.30 -7.04
CA SER A 48 -12.42 -4.21 -7.78
C SER A 48 -12.46 -5.66 -7.27
N TRP A 49 -13.12 -5.94 -6.14
CA TRP A 49 -13.34 -7.31 -5.65
C TRP A 49 -14.52 -8.01 -6.32
N ARG A 50 -15.29 -7.33 -7.19
CA ARG A 50 -16.47 -7.94 -7.83
C ARG A 50 -16.10 -9.06 -8.79
N ASP A 51 -14.98 -8.91 -9.49
CA ASP A 51 -14.54 -9.82 -10.54
C ASP A 51 -13.46 -10.82 -10.06
N VAL A 52 -13.18 -10.83 -8.76
CA VAL A 52 -12.18 -11.72 -8.14
C VAL A 52 -12.85 -13.02 -7.70
N SER A 53 -12.16 -14.15 -7.87
CA SER A 53 -12.67 -15.47 -7.47
C SER A 53 -13.10 -15.50 -6.01
N ARG A 54 -14.20 -16.21 -5.74
CA ARG A 54 -14.82 -16.30 -4.41
C ARG A 54 -13.85 -16.83 -3.35
N GLU A 55 -13.03 -17.81 -3.70
CA GLU A 55 -12.05 -18.49 -2.85
C GLU A 55 -10.99 -17.49 -2.34
N ILE A 56 -10.55 -16.59 -3.22
CA ILE A 56 -9.61 -15.51 -2.90
C ILE A 56 -10.28 -14.51 -1.93
N VAL A 57 -11.54 -14.14 -2.19
CA VAL A 57 -12.30 -13.25 -1.29
C VAL A 57 -12.54 -13.91 0.07
N ILE A 58 -12.75 -15.22 0.14
CA ILE A 58 -12.84 -15.97 1.39
C ILE A 58 -11.52 -15.87 2.16
N GLY A 59 -10.37 -16.08 1.50
CA GLY A 59 -9.05 -15.95 2.12
C GLY A 59 -8.79 -14.56 2.71
N LEU A 60 -9.19 -13.51 2.00
CA LEU A 60 -9.16 -12.12 2.50
C LEU A 60 -10.00 -11.98 3.78
N ILE A 61 -11.24 -12.47 3.76
CA ILE A 61 -12.15 -12.38 4.91
C ILE A 61 -11.56 -13.13 6.11
N GLN A 62 -10.97 -14.30 5.89
CA GLN A 62 -10.33 -15.10 6.94
C GLN A 62 -9.20 -14.31 7.62
N GLY A 63 -8.30 -13.70 6.84
CA GLY A 63 -7.25 -12.83 7.37
C GLY A 63 -7.79 -11.63 8.16
N LEU A 64 -8.93 -11.06 7.74
CA LEU A 64 -9.59 -9.97 8.46
C LEU A 64 -10.25 -10.44 9.76
N ILE A 65 -10.87 -11.63 9.80
CA ILE A 65 -11.46 -12.23 11.01
C ILE A 65 -10.37 -12.47 12.05
N ILE A 66 -9.28 -13.15 11.68
CA ILE A 66 -8.15 -13.44 12.57
C ILE A 66 -7.64 -12.14 13.22
N ARG A 67 -7.48 -11.08 12.41
CA ARG A 67 -7.05 -9.76 12.91
C ARG A 67 -8.09 -9.09 13.82
N LEU A 68 -9.38 -9.19 13.48
CA LEU A 68 -10.47 -8.58 14.22
C LEU A 68 -10.66 -9.23 15.60
N PHE A 69 -10.55 -10.54 15.68
CA PHE A 69 -10.70 -11.32 16.92
C PHE A 69 -9.36 -11.51 17.66
N ARG A 70 -8.25 -11.06 17.07
CA ARG A 70 -6.88 -11.15 17.62
C ARG A 70 -6.43 -12.58 17.91
N ASP A 71 -6.95 -13.52 17.13
CA ASP A 71 -6.59 -14.91 17.25
C ASP A 71 -5.19 -15.14 16.68
N LYS A 72 -4.28 -15.66 17.50
CA LYS A 72 -2.89 -15.96 17.10
C LYS A 72 -2.67 -17.43 16.79
N HIS A 73 -3.65 -18.27 17.06
CA HIS A 73 -3.58 -19.72 16.94
C HIS A 73 -4.40 -20.26 15.75
N ALA A 74 -5.17 -19.39 15.09
CA ALA A 74 -5.86 -19.74 13.86
C ALA A 74 -4.89 -20.33 12.82
N GLU A 75 -5.20 -21.54 12.36
CA GLU A 75 -4.44 -22.21 11.33
C GLU A 75 -4.59 -21.50 9.97
N ARG A 76 -3.52 -21.55 9.17
CA ARG A 76 -3.57 -21.01 7.81
C ARG A 76 -4.35 -21.94 6.92
N THR A 77 -5.29 -21.39 6.16
CA THR A 77 -6.13 -22.14 5.21
C THR A 77 -5.60 -22.02 3.78
N LEU A 78 -5.99 -22.96 2.91
CA LEU A 78 -5.71 -22.89 1.46
C LEU A 78 -6.22 -21.57 0.83
N ASN A 79 -7.40 -21.11 1.24
CA ASN A 79 -7.96 -19.85 0.74
C ASN A 79 -7.07 -18.65 1.11
N MET A 80 -6.46 -18.64 2.30
CA MET A 80 -5.50 -17.59 2.69
C MET A 80 -4.23 -17.65 1.84
N GLU A 81 -3.79 -18.82 1.41
CA GLU A 81 -2.65 -18.96 0.48
C GLU A 81 -3.01 -18.48 -0.93
N LEU A 82 -4.20 -18.82 -1.43
CA LEU A 82 -4.72 -18.31 -2.70
C LEU A 82 -4.84 -16.77 -2.67
N TYR A 83 -5.30 -16.22 -1.55
CA TYR A 83 -5.33 -14.78 -1.34
C TYR A 83 -3.92 -14.17 -1.33
N ASP A 84 -2.97 -14.75 -0.60
CA ASP A 84 -1.60 -14.25 -0.55
C ASP A 84 -0.93 -14.31 -1.93
N ALA A 85 -1.15 -15.40 -2.69
CA ALA A 85 -0.68 -15.53 -4.06
C ALA A 85 -1.35 -14.50 -4.98
N PHE A 86 -2.66 -14.27 -4.84
CA PHE A 86 -3.38 -13.24 -5.57
C PHE A 86 -2.79 -11.85 -5.29
N ILE A 87 -2.69 -11.44 -4.02
CA ILE A 87 -2.13 -10.13 -3.65
C ILE A 87 -0.70 -9.95 -4.17
N LYS A 88 0.14 -10.99 -4.12
CA LYS A 88 1.50 -10.96 -4.68
C LYS A 88 1.51 -10.75 -6.20
N ASN A 89 0.46 -11.18 -6.91
CA ASN A 89 0.33 -11.07 -8.36
C ASN A 89 -0.58 -9.92 -8.82
N ILE A 90 -1.30 -9.24 -7.92
CA ILE A 90 -2.04 -7.99 -8.23
C ILE A 90 -1.14 -6.97 -8.96
N PRO A 91 0.14 -6.80 -8.59
CA PRO A 91 1.04 -5.94 -9.36
C PRO A 91 1.20 -6.32 -10.83
N LEU A 92 1.12 -7.62 -11.20
CA LEU A 92 1.17 -8.05 -12.61
C LEU A 92 -0.14 -7.75 -13.37
N ALA A 93 -1.30 -7.79 -12.70
CA ALA A 93 -2.60 -7.56 -13.33
C ALA A 93 -2.97 -6.06 -13.45
N ASN A 94 -2.42 -5.22 -12.56
CA ASN A 94 -2.57 -3.75 -12.60
C ASN A 94 -1.46 -3.04 -13.39
N SER A 95 -0.53 -3.79 -13.97
CA SER A 95 0.38 -3.29 -15.02
C SER A 95 -0.44 -3.29 -16.32
N LEU A 96 -0.87 -2.16 -16.89
CA LEU A 96 -0.09 -1.01 -17.34
C LEU A 96 -1.02 0.25 -17.33
N PRO A 97 -0.48 1.47 -17.21
CA PRO A 97 0.41 2.04 -18.23
C PRO A 97 1.84 1.64 -17.92
N GLU A 98 2.67 1.56 -18.94
CA GLU A 98 4.13 1.37 -18.87
C GLU A 98 4.68 1.79 -17.52
N CYS A 99 5.47 0.92 -16.89
CA CYS A 99 6.48 1.36 -15.93
C CYS A 99 7.10 2.62 -16.55
N ASP A 100 6.72 3.80 -16.05
CA ASP A 100 7.11 5.02 -16.73
C ASP A 100 8.64 4.98 -16.72
N ALA A 101 9.23 4.89 -17.92
CA ALA A 101 10.66 4.69 -18.07
C ALA A 101 11.42 5.73 -17.23
N ARG A 102 10.82 6.89 -16.99
CA ARG A 102 11.29 7.92 -16.08
C ARG A 102 11.36 7.47 -14.62
N LEU A 103 10.29 6.92 -14.04
CA LEU A 103 10.29 6.45 -12.65
C LEU A 103 11.28 5.30 -12.46
N GLU A 104 11.37 4.40 -13.43
CA GLU A 104 12.34 3.30 -13.40
C GLU A 104 13.79 3.80 -13.46
N GLN A 105 14.08 4.75 -14.36
CA GLN A 105 15.39 5.39 -14.42
C GLN A 105 15.74 6.10 -13.11
N VAL A 106 14.79 6.82 -12.52
CA VAL A 106 14.96 7.47 -11.21
C VAL A 106 15.24 6.44 -10.12
N PHE A 107 14.45 5.36 -10.05
CA PHE A 107 14.67 4.29 -9.09
C PHE A 107 16.08 3.70 -9.21
N ASN A 108 16.52 3.37 -10.43
CA ASN A 108 17.84 2.78 -10.66
C ASN A 108 18.97 3.72 -10.21
N ARG A 109 18.87 5.02 -10.51
CA ARG A 109 19.84 6.04 -10.06
C ARG A 109 19.90 6.15 -8.55
N VAL A 110 18.73 6.23 -7.90
CA VAL A 110 18.64 6.34 -6.45
C VAL A 110 19.15 5.07 -5.76
N ASN A 111 18.72 3.89 -6.22
CA ASN A 111 19.16 2.62 -5.67
C ASN A 111 20.67 2.44 -5.79
N SER A 112 21.26 2.79 -6.95
CA SER A 112 22.70 2.75 -7.14
C SER A 112 23.44 3.76 -6.24
N SER A 113 22.96 5.00 -6.16
CA SER A 113 23.68 6.10 -5.49
C SER A 113 23.62 6.04 -3.97
N TYR A 114 22.50 5.59 -3.40
CA TYR A 114 22.25 5.67 -1.96
C TYR A 114 22.08 4.30 -1.27
N PHE A 115 21.79 3.26 -2.05
CA PHE A 115 21.50 1.93 -1.51
C PHE A 115 22.46 0.86 -2.02
N MET A 116 23.49 1.22 -2.79
CA MET A 116 24.47 0.30 -3.39
C MET A 116 23.81 -0.83 -4.20
N GLY A 117 22.64 -0.56 -4.80
CA GLY A 117 21.85 -1.57 -5.51
C GLY A 117 21.19 -2.63 -4.63
N ALA A 118 21.27 -2.52 -3.30
CA ALA A 118 20.81 -3.57 -2.38
C ALA A 118 19.29 -3.62 -2.18
N VAL A 119 18.53 -2.62 -2.64
CA VAL A 119 17.06 -2.63 -2.50
C VAL A 119 16.44 -3.28 -3.72
N GLN A 120 15.67 -4.34 -3.50
CA GLN A 120 14.89 -4.99 -4.56
C GLN A 120 13.88 -4.00 -5.15
N LYS A 121 13.77 -3.97 -6.50
CA LYS A 121 12.87 -3.07 -7.22
C LYS A 121 11.41 -3.29 -6.78
N PRO A 122 10.77 -2.29 -6.15
CA PRO A 122 9.33 -2.31 -5.92
C PRO A 122 8.60 -1.98 -7.23
N ASN A 123 7.29 -2.18 -7.25
CA ASN A 123 6.45 -1.65 -8.31
C ASN A 123 6.45 -0.12 -8.25
N LEU A 124 6.49 0.53 -9.42
CA LEU A 124 6.52 1.98 -9.55
C LEU A 124 5.29 2.41 -10.33
N ALA A 125 4.50 3.32 -9.75
CA ALA A 125 3.27 3.78 -10.39
C ALA A 125 3.02 5.27 -10.15
N TRP A 126 2.41 5.91 -11.12
CA TRP A 126 1.77 7.22 -10.91
C TRP A 126 0.42 7.04 -10.22
N GLY A 127 0.19 7.82 -9.18
CA GLY A 127 -1.06 7.88 -8.44
C GLY A 127 -1.93 9.05 -8.89
N ARG A 128 -3.05 9.23 -8.19
CA ARG A 128 -3.96 10.38 -8.43
C ARG A 128 -3.30 11.71 -8.08
N LEU A 129 -3.80 12.78 -8.68
CA LEU A 129 -3.38 14.15 -8.39
C LEU A 129 -3.63 14.47 -6.91
N SER A 130 -2.55 14.66 -6.16
CA SER A 130 -2.59 14.89 -4.71
C SER A 130 -1.44 15.80 -4.27
N SER A 131 -1.78 16.81 -3.47
CA SER A 131 -0.83 17.77 -2.89
C SER A 131 -0.58 17.55 -1.38
N THR A 132 -1.22 16.54 -0.79
CA THR A 132 -1.08 16.17 0.62
C THR A 132 -0.31 14.85 0.79
N LYS A 133 -0.60 13.86 -0.05
CA LYS A 133 0.20 12.63 -0.20
C LYS A 133 0.99 12.74 -1.50
N LEU A 134 2.28 13.03 -1.38
CA LEU A 134 3.17 13.31 -2.52
C LEU A 134 3.73 12.02 -3.13
N ALA A 135 4.14 11.09 -2.28
CA ALA A 135 4.43 9.71 -2.62
C ALA A 135 3.99 8.81 -1.45
N SER A 136 3.92 7.50 -1.69
CA SER A 136 3.74 6.52 -0.62
C SER A 136 4.20 5.13 -1.03
N TYR A 137 4.86 4.45 -0.10
CA TYR A 137 5.17 3.04 -0.17
C TYR A 137 4.07 2.19 0.50
N ASP A 138 3.52 1.25 -0.24
CA ASP A 138 2.58 0.23 0.23
C ASP A 138 3.31 -1.10 0.41
N PHE A 139 3.46 -1.52 1.67
CA PHE A 139 4.16 -2.76 2.02
C PHE A 139 3.43 -4.02 1.54
N HIS A 140 2.09 -3.99 1.43
CA HIS A 140 1.34 -5.19 1.05
C HIS A 140 1.50 -5.52 -0.43
N THR A 141 1.68 -4.50 -1.27
CA THR A 141 1.81 -4.63 -2.73
C THR A 141 3.22 -4.37 -3.22
N ASP A 142 4.17 -4.15 -2.30
CA ASP A 142 5.53 -3.68 -2.59
C ASP A 142 5.55 -2.57 -3.67
N THR A 143 4.70 -1.56 -3.51
CA THR A 143 4.46 -0.55 -4.54
C THR A 143 4.79 0.85 -4.02
N ILE A 144 5.62 1.58 -4.75
CA ILE A 144 5.81 3.02 -4.59
C ILE A 144 4.88 3.73 -5.56
N THR A 145 3.98 4.54 -5.02
CA THR A 145 3.08 5.38 -5.80
C THR A 145 3.49 6.84 -5.64
N VAL A 146 3.78 7.52 -6.75
CA VAL A 146 4.08 8.96 -6.78
C VAL A 146 2.87 9.73 -7.30
N SER A 147 2.45 10.81 -6.63
CA SER A 147 1.34 11.64 -7.08
C SER A 147 1.56 12.15 -8.50
N SER A 148 0.53 12.09 -9.36
CA SER A 148 0.61 12.60 -10.74
C SER A 148 0.89 14.11 -10.82
N LEU A 149 0.82 14.82 -9.68
CA LEU A 149 1.29 16.21 -9.54
C LEU A 149 2.75 16.39 -9.95
N PHE A 150 3.56 15.33 -9.88
CA PHE A 150 4.99 15.37 -10.14
C PHE A 150 5.40 14.75 -11.49
N ILE A 151 4.45 14.42 -12.37
CA ILE A 151 4.76 13.84 -13.70
C ILE A 151 5.78 14.68 -14.45
N ASP A 152 5.64 16.01 -14.42
CA ASP A 152 6.53 16.96 -15.11
C ASP A 152 7.55 17.63 -14.18
N ALA A 153 7.71 17.15 -12.94
CA ALA A 153 8.61 17.78 -11.99
C ALA A 153 10.08 17.58 -12.36
N ASP A 154 10.97 18.42 -11.83
CA ASP A 154 12.41 18.26 -11.99
C ASP A 154 12.87 16.89 -11.49
N LEU A 155 13.91 16.34 -12.12
CA LEU A 155 14.45 15.03 -11.78
C LEU A 155 14.83 14.91 -10.28
N ILE A 156 15.43 15.96 -9.72
CA ILE A 156 15.83 16.01 -8.31
C ILE A 156 14.63 15.84 -7.35
N VAL A 157 13.43 16.27 -7.75
CA VAL A 157 12.21 16.08 -6.98
C VAL A 157 11.80 14.62 -6.99
N LEU A 158 11.81 13.99 -8.16
CA LEU A 158 11.47 12.58 -8.30
C LEU A 158 12.48 11.69 -7.58
N GLU A 159 13.77 11.97 -7.70
CA GLU A 159 14.84 11.27 -6.98
C GLU A 159 14.63 11.36 -5.46
N TYR A 160 14.29 12.53 -4.94
CA TYR A 160 14.00 12.70 -3.52
C TYR A 160 12.75 11.93 -3.06
N LEU A 161 11.64 12.01 -3.82
CA LEU A 161 10.41 11.28 -3.49
C LEU A 161 10.63 9.76 -3.49
N ILE A 162 11.31 9.21 -4.51
CA ILE A 162 11.64 7.79 -4.57
C ILE A 162 12.61 7.39 -3.46
N PHE A 163 13.66 8.18 -3.22
CA PHE A 163 14.60 7.96 -2.12
C PHE A 163 13.90 7.86 -0.76
N HIS A 164 12.97 8.79 -0.49
CA HIS A 164 12.17 8.81 0.73
C HIS A 164 11.36 7.51 0.91
N GLU A 165 10.69 7.04 -0.14
CA GLU A 165 9.90 5.80 -0.08
C GLU A 165 10.77 4.54 0.02
N LEU A 166 11.95 4.52 -0.61
CA LEU A 166 12.92 3.43 -0.45
C LEU A 166 13.50 3.37 0.96
N LEU A 167 13.69 4.51 1.63
CA LEU A 167 14.06 4.53 3.05
C LEU A 167 12.98 3.85 3.92
N HIS A 168 11.69 4.09 3.65
CA HIS A 168 10.60 3.39 4.34
C HIS A 168 10.67 1.88 4.11
N LYS A 169 10.91 1.44 2.87
CA LYS A 169 11.10 0.02 2.53
C LYS A 169 12.28 -0.59 3.30
N LYS A 170 13.46 0.03 3.24
CA LYS A 170 14.69 -0.45 3.91
C LYS A 170 14.51 -0.56 5.41
N LEU A 171 13.96 0.47 6.06
CA LEU A 171 13.82 0.49 7.51
C LEU A 171 12.81 -0.54 8.01
N LYS A 172 11.68 -0.74 7.30
CA LYS A 172 10.72 -1.79 7.63
C LYS A 172 11.32 -3.19 7.55
N PHE A 173 12.18 -3.47 6.57
CA PHE A 173 12.90 -4.75 6.49
C PHE A 173 13.85 -4.99 7.67
N THR A 174 14.46 -3.94 8.22
CA THR A 174 15.41 -4.07 9.34
C THR A 174 14.76 -4.15 10.73
N SER A 175 13.52 -3.70 10.90
CA SER A 175 12.82 -3.72 12.19
C SER A 175 11.89 -4.94 12.31
N SER A 176 12.37 -6.01 12.92
CA SER A 176 11.63 -7.29 13.04
C SER A 176 10.47 -7.30 14.04
N ARG A 177 10.18 -6.20 14.76
CA ARG A 177 9.12 -6.19 15.78
C ARG A 177 8.58 -4.80 16.08
N LEU A 178 7.27 -4.64 15.83
CA LEU A 178 6.32 -3.66 16.37
C LEU A 178 6.63 -2.15 16.25
N ARG A 179 5.68 -1.47 15.60
CA ARG A 179 5.45 -0.02 15.44
C ARG A 179 6.25 0.67 14.33
N SER A 180 5.55 0.86 13.21
CA SER A 180 5.92 1.77 12.12
C SER A 180 5.93 3.22 12.63
N LEU A 181 7.04 3.64 13.23
CA LEU A 181 7.30 5.07 13.43
C LEU A 181 7.59 5.67 12.06
N HIS A 182 6.57 6.26 11.45
CA HIS A 182 6.70 7.14 10.30
C HIS A 182 7.62 8.29 10.72
N HIS A 183 8.88 8.26 10.28
CA HIS A 183 9.93 9.24 10.60
C HIS A 183 10.55 9.15 12.01
N SER A 184 11.06 7.97 12.37
CA SER A 184 11.98 7.85 13.52
C SER A 184 13.20 8.79 13.40
N SER A 185 13.91 9.05 14.51
CA SER A 185 15.16 9.82 14.48
C SER A 185 16.20 9.22 13.51
N ARG A 186 16.22 7.89 13.38
CA ARG A 186 17.03 7.16 12.40
C ARG A 186 16.62 7.49 10.96
N PHE A 187 15.32 7.54 10.67
CA PHE A 187 14.80 7.93 9.36
C PHE A 187 15.28 9.34 9.02
N LYS A 188 15.08 10.31 9.92
CA LYS A 188 15.46 11.71 9.67
C LYS A 188 16.95 11.87 9.40
N LYS A 189 17.81 11.13 10.11
CA LYS A 189 19.27 11.14 9.85
C LYS A 189 19.60 10.63 8.46
N LEU A 190 19.07 9.47 8.09
CA LEU A 190 19.30 8.89 6.75
C LEU A 190 18.72 9.75 5.64
N GLU A 191 17.61 10.44 5.91
CA GLU A 191 16.99 11.34 4.94
C GLU A 191 17.90 12.52 4.58
N GLN A 192 18.71 13.02 5.53
CA GLN A 192 19.67 14.10 5.27
C GLN A 192 20.83 13.70 4.35
N ASP A 193 21.04 12.39 4.12
CA ASP A 193 22.10 11.92 3.21
C ASP A 193 21.76 12.20 1.73
N PHE A 194 20.51 12.57 1.42
CA PHE A 194 20.10 12.93 0.07
C PHE A 194 20.78 14.23 -0.41
N LYS A 195 21.58 14.12 -1.47
CA LYS A 195 22.26 15.27 -2.06
C LYS A 195 21.23 16.22 -2.69
N GLY A 196 21.15 17.44 -2.16
CA GLY A 196 20.26 18.48 -2.67
C GLY A 196 18.84 18.44 -2.10
N ILE A 197 18.66 17.84 -0.90
CA ILE A 197 17.37 17.80 -0.19
C ILE A 197 16.71 19.19 -0.09
N ALA A 198 17.46 20.22 0.27
CA ALA A 198 16.94 21.58 0.41
C ALA A 198 16.33 22.11 -0.91
N LYS A 199 16.98 21.82 -2.04
CA LYS A 199 16.49 22.20 -3.38
C LYS A 199 15.24 21.41 -3.75
N ALA A 200 15.26 20.09 -3.54
CA ALA A 200 14.10 19.22 -3.80
C ALA A 200 12.87 19.68 -3.01
N GLU A 201 13.01 19.89 -1.70
CA GLU A 201 11.92 20.37 -0.85
C GLU A 201 11.41 21.75 -1.26
N GLN A 202 12.29 22.66 -1.66
CA GLN A 202 11.88 23.98 -2.14
C GLN A 202 11.00 23.87 -3.39
N ILE A 203 11.41 23.06 -4.37
CA ILE A 203 10.64 22.84 -5.60
C ILE A 203 9.29 22.18 -5.27
N ILE A 204 9.28 21.17 -4.40
CA ILE A 204 8.05 20.53 -3.93
C ILE A 204 7.09 21.55 -3.31
N ARG A 205 7.58 22.40 -2.40
CA ARG A 205 6.77 23.45 -1.78
C ARG A 205 6.17 24.40 -2.82
N MET A 206 6.93 24.77 -3.84
CA MET A 206 6.44 25.63 -4.93
C MET A 206 5.34 24.94 -5.76
N ILE A 207 5.55 23.68 -6.17
CA ILE A 207 4.58 22.89 -6.94
C ILE A 207 3.27 22.72 -6.15
N VAL A 208 3.38 22.32 -4.87
CA VAL A 208 2.23 22.14 -3.98
C VAL A 208 1.46 23.45 -3.77
N ARG A 209 2.17 24.58 -3.58
CA ARG A 209 1.53 25.90 -3.42
C ARG A 209 0.83 26.36 -4.70
N LYS A 210 1.43 26.12 -5.87
CA LYS A 210 0.83 26.45 -7.17
C LYS A 210 -0.47 25.67 -7.38
N ASN A 211 -0.45 24.36 -7.12
CA ASN A 211 -1.63 23.50 -7.27
C ASN A 211 -2.79 23.89 -6.33
N ARG A 212 -2.49 24.27 -5.07
CA ARG A 212 -3.51 24.75 -4.12
C ARG A 212 -4.23 26.02 -4.57
N ARG A 213 -3.58 26.90 -5.33
CA ARG A 213 -4.21 28.13 -5.85
C ARG A 213 -5.17 27.89 -7.00
N VAL A 214 -4.96 26.81 -7.76
CA VAL A 214 -5.80 26.45 -8.92
C VAL A 214 -7.11 25.78 -8.48
N GLY A 215 -7.15 25.13 -7.31
CA GLY A 215 -8.36 24.49 -6.78
C GLY A 215 -9.35 25.40 -6.07
N PHE A 216 -9.11 26.72 -6.04
CA PHE A 216 -9.98 27.74 -5.43
C PHE A 216 -10.43 28.81 -6.44
N GLY A 217 -10.35 28.51 -7.74
CA GLY A 217 -10.86 29.34 -8.83
C GLY A 217 -12.04 28.69 -9.53
#